data_AF-A0AA90F3U8-F1
#
_entry.id   AF-A0AA90F3U8-F1
#
_cell.length_a   1.000
_cell.length_b   1.000
_cell.length_c   1.000
_cell.angle_alpha   90.00
_cell.angle_beta   90.00
_cell.angle_gamma   90.00
#
_symmetry.space_group_name_H-M   'P 1'
#
loop_
_entity.id
_entity.type
_entity.pdbx_description
1 polymer ?
#
loop_
_entity_poly.entity_id
_entity_poly.type
_entity_poly.pdbx_seq_one_letter_code
_entity_poly.pdbx_strand_id
1 'polypeptide(L)'
;MLAKKLLFLGMPLVLTLGFTFSNTTNAVSKDSKEDYSSQTVEEQKQAYKEKMTNLSQEEIVSNFERIDREYNIGEEFSLKDQTFVEMYASPANPEDVNILATKYISGSKTSNGVTVKVSGNIKDDIQNLINQSFGASNLKTSTTAGASKVTSVKTEVFHNAYGLVGSGGVGKVYSGSISTSGKNTTLSATKRYSAVVVYASTWCTVTVNHKGGTFTVNPN
;
A
#
# COMPACT_ATOMS: atom_id res chain seq x y z
N MET A 1 6.62 89.54 22.44
CA MET A 1 7.00 88.46 21.51
C MET A 1 5.82 87.50 21.36
N LEU A 2 5.60 87.07 20.12
CA LEU A 2 4.70 86.03 19.56
C LEU A 2 4.03 85.04 20.55
N ALA A 3 2.83 84.49 20.35
CA ALA A 3 1.81 84.61 19.32
C ALA A 3 0.49 84.00 19.84
N LYS A 4 -0.61 84.51 19.29
CA LYS A 4 -2.00 84.04 19.37
C LYS A 4 -2.16 82.57 18.88
N LYS A 5 -3.07 81.79 19.49
CA LYS A 5 -4.42 81.49 18.95
C LYS A 5 -5.14 80.37 19.73
N LEU A 6 -6.36 80.70 20.12
CA LEU A 6 -7.48 79.87 20.53
C LEU A 6 -8.26 79.43 19.27
N LEU A 7 -8.79 78.20 19.20
CA LEU A 7 -9.90 77.73 18.32
C LEU A 7 -10.09 76.23 18.62
N PHE A 8 -11.13 75.77 19.35
CA PHE A 8 -12.52 75.53 18.90
C PHE A 8 -12.65 74.99 17.48
N LEU A 9 -13.23 73.79 17.35
CA LEU A 9 -14.21 73.28 16.36
C LEU A 9 -14.17 71.74 16.51
N GLY A 10 -15.25 71.01 16.78
CA GLY A 10 -16.55 71.10 16.11
C GLY A 10 -16.69 69.85 15.23
N MET A 11 -17.32 68.81 15.78
CA MET A 11 -17.74 67.60 15.07
C MET A 11 -18.84 67.96 14.05
N PRO A 12 -18.83 67.38 12.84
CA PRO A 12 -20.05 66.77 12.29
C PRO A 12 -19.73 65.37 11.71
N LEU A 13 -20.47 64.30 11.98
CA LEU A 13 -21.88 64.00 11.69
C LEU A 13 -22.20 63.85 10.19
N VAL A 14 -22.56 62.60 9.83
CA VAL A 14 -23.31 62.06 8.66
C VAL A 14 -22.65 62.11 7.26
N LEU A 15 -22.51 60.92 6.61
CA LEU A 15 -23.49 60.48 5.60
C LEU A 15 -23.30 59.00 5.25
N THR A 16 -24.27 58.18 5.64
CA THR A 16 -24.55 56.86 5.10
C THR A 16 -25.04 56.99 3.65
N LEU A 17 -24.38 56.30 2.71
CA LEU A 17 -24.95 55.99 1.41
C LEU A 17 -25.13 54.47 1.34
N GLY A 18 -26.38 54.07 1.54
CA GLY A 18 -26.83 52.72 1.22
C GLY A 18 -26.81 52.54 -0.30
N PHE A 19 -26.14 51.48 -0.74
CA PHE A 19 -26.41 50.89 -2.05
C PHE A 19 -27.21 49.62 -1.82
N THR A 20 -28.54 49.74 -1.91
CA THR A 20 -29.40 48.60 -2.21
C THR A 20 -29.39 48.40 -3.71
N PHE A 21 -28.81 47.29 -4.17
CA PHE A 21 -29.07 46.76 -5.50
C PHE A 21 -29.87 45.47 -5.36
N SER A 22 -31.17 45.57 -5.58
CA SER A 22 -32.02 44.42 -5.89
C SER A 22 -31.95 44.22 -7.41
N ASN A 23 -31.28 43.16 -7.87
CA ASN A 23 -31.50 42.61 -9.20
C ASN A 23 -31.85 41.12 -9.06
N THR A 24 -33.08 40.82 -9.46
CA THR A 24 -33.68 39.49 -9.59
C THR A 24 -33.23 38.86 -10.93
N THR A 25 -33.09 37.52 -10.90
CA THR A 25 -32.69 36.58 -11.98
C THR A 25 -31.18 36.62 -12.33
N ASN A 26 -30.42 35.53 -12.42
CA ASN A 26 -30.72 34.12 -12.63
C ASN A 26 -29.87 33.23 -11.70
N ALA A 27 -30.46 32.12 -11.26
CA ALA A 27 -29.72 30.99 -10.73
C ALA A 27 -28.77 30.46 -11.82
N VAL A 28 -27.47 30.75 -11.67
CA VAL A 28 -26.42 30.00 -12.36
C VAL A 28 -25.87 29.03 -11.34
N SER A 29 -26.30 27.79 -11.50
CA SER A 29 -25.81 26.64 -10.77
C SER A 29 -24.27 26.59 -10.83
N LYS A 30 -23.63 26.50 -9.67
CA LYS A 30 -22.33 25.82 -9.55
C LYS A 30 -22.62 24.34 -9.74
N ASP A 31 -22.76 23.91 -10.99
CA ASP A 31 -23.02 22.53 -11.35
C ASP A 31 -21.73 21.84 -11.81
N SER A 32 -21.45 20.70 -11.15
CA SER A 32 -21.11 19.40 -11.75
C SER A 32 -19.74 19.08 -12.37
N LYS A 33 -18.65 19.85 -12.21
CA LYS A 33 -17.33 19.36 -12.68
C LYS A 33 -16.59 18.38 -11.76
N GLU A 34 -16.75 18.47 -10.45
CA GLU A 34 -16.08 17.53 -9.51
C GLU A 34 -16.86 16.23 -9.30
N ASP A 35 -18.19 16.27 -9.50
CA ASP A 35 -19.09 15.13 -9.25
C ASP A 35 -19.10 14.12 -10.42
N TYR A 36 -19.06 14.59 -11.67
CA TYR A 36 -19.00 13.71 -12.86
C TYR A 36 -17.66 12.97 -13.00
N SER A 37 -16.55 13.61 -12.60
CA SER A 37 -15.23 12.98 -12.66
C SER A 37 -15.05 11.91 -11.60
N SER A 38 -15.69 12.05 -10.43
CA SER A 38 -15.62 11.06 -9.35
C SER A 38 -16.55 9.88 -9.62
N GLN A 39 -17.75 10.12 -10.15
CA GLN A 39 -18.68 9.05 -10.55
C GLN A 39 -18.08 8.12 -11.63
N THR A 40 -17.38 8.69 -12.61
CA THR A 40 -16.70 7.91 -13.66
C THR A 40 -15.46 7.15 -13.18
N VAL A 41 -14.81 7.60 -12.10
CA VAL A 41 -13.67 6.90 -11.48
C VAL A 41 -14.15 5.72 -10.64
N GLU A 42 -15.20 5.87 -9.85
CA GLU A 42 -15.75 4.79 -9.04
C GLU A 42 -16.35 3.67 -9.91
N GLU A 43 -17.01 4.01 -11.02
CA GLU A 43 -17.47 3.03 -12.01
C GLU A 43 -16.30 2.23 -12.62
N GLN A 44 -15.17 2.89 -12.92
CA GLN A 44 -13.97 2.22 -13.41
C GLN A 44 -13.33 1.33 -12.35
N LYS A 45 -13.24 1.79 -11.10
CA LYS A 45 -12.78 0.96 -9.97
C LYS A 45 -13.66 -0.27 -9.82
N GLN A 46 -14.99 -0.11 -9.89
CA GLN A 46 -15.93 -1.22 -9.81
C GLN A 46 -15.73 -2.23 -10.94
N ALA A 47 -15.56 -1.76 -12.17
CA ALA A 47 -15.26 -2.64 -13.31
C ALA A 47 -13.92 -3.38 -13.16
N TYR A 48 -12.91 -2.76 -12.54
CA TYR A 48 -11.66 -3.44 -12.20
C TYR A 48 -11.84 -4.47 -11.08
N LYS A 49 -12.62 -4.15 -10.04
CA LYS A 49 -12.95 -5.08 -8.95
C LYS A 49 -13.56 -6.35 -9.51
N GLU A 50 -14.58 -6.22 -10.35
CA GLU A 50 -15.26 -7.35 -11.00
C GLU A 50 -14.32 -8.23 -11.81
N LYS A 51 -13.37 -7.65 -12.54
CA LYS A 51 -12.36 -8.39 -13.30
C LYS A 51 -11.35 -9.11 -12.42
N MET A 52 -11.21 -8.71 -11.15
CA MET A 52 -10.21 -9.22 -10.21
C MET A 52 -10.83 -10.00 -9.06
N THR A 53 -12.14 -10.27 -9.00
CA THR A 53 -12.83 -10.87 -7.84
C THR A 53 -12.39 -12.30 -7.49
N ASN A 54 -11.66 -13.02 -8.36
CA ASN A 54 -11.33 -14.43 -8.15
C ASN A 54 -9.89 -14.79 -8.57
N LEU A 55 -8.91 -13.93 -8.26
CA LEU A 55 -7.51 -14.26 -8.56
C LEU A 55 -7.01 -15.40 -7.67
N SER A 56 -6.25 -16.32 -8.27
CA SER A 56 -5.49 -17.33 -7.53
C SER A 56 -4.38 -16.69 -6.70
N GLN A 57 -3.84 -17.40 -5.70
CA GLN A 57 -2.74 -16.87 -4.90
C GLN A 57 -1.51 -16.58 -5.77
N GLU A 58 -1.22 -17.42 -6.76
CA GLU A 58 -0.15 -17.21 -7.71
C GLU A 58 -0.32 -15.92 -8.52
N GLU A 59 -1.55 -15.62 -8.95
CA GLU A 59 -1.86 -14.38 -9.65
C GLU A 59 -1.77 -13.15 -8.74
N ILE A 60 -2.22 -13.26 -7.48
CA ILE A 60 -2.10 -12.19 -6.49
C ILE A 60 -0.61 -11.88 -6.23
N VAL A 61 0.20 -12.90 -5.95
CA VAL A 61 1.65 -12.75 -5.75
C VAL A 61 2.31 -12.17 -7.00
N SER A 62 1.99 -12.68 -8.18
CA SER A 62 2.55 -12.17 -9.44
C SER A 62 2.19 -10.70 -9.68
N ASN A 63 1.00 -10.25 -9.28
CA ASN A 63 0.62 -8.84 -9.39
C ASN A 63 1.37 -7.96 -8.38
N PHE A 64 1.55 -8.40 -7.14
CA PHE A 64 2.39 -7.67 -6.18
C PHE A 64 3.84 -7.56 -6.63
N GLU A 65 4.42 -8.65 -7.16
CA GLU A 65 5.78 -8.64 -7.72
C GLU A 65 5.89 -7.73 -8.96
N ARG A 66 4.85 -7.67 -9.80
CA ARG A 66 4.78 -6.75 -10.93
C ARG A 66 4.75 -5.30 -10.45
N ILE A 67 3.83 -4.95 -9.54
CA ILE A 67 3.70 -3.59 -9.01
C ILE A 67 5.00 -3.15 -8.33
N ASP A 68 5.66 -4.03 -7.57
CA ASP A 68 6.94 -3.70 -6.94
C ASP A 68 8.01 -3.34 -7.98
N ARG A 69 8.06 -4.07 -9.09
CA ARG A 69 9.05 -3.85 -10.15
C ARG A 69 8.75 -2.61 -11.00
N GLU A 70 7.48 -2.34 -11.26
CA GLU A 70 7.05 -1.29 -12.21
C GLU A 70 7.09 0.11 -11.62
N TYR A 71 6.74 0.28 -10.35
CA TYR A 71 6.63 1.59 -9.72
C TYR A 71 7.82 1.89 -8.79
N ASN A 72 8.27 3.12 -8.78
CA ASN A 72 9.25 3.60 -7.82
C ASN A 72 8.60 3.97 -6.48
N ILE A 73 9.42 4.13 -5.44
CA ILE A 73 8.94 4.69 -4.17
C ILE A 73 8.55 6.16 -4.40
N GLY A 74 7.37 6.56 -3.92
CA GLY A 74 6.81 7.89 -4.12
C GLY A 74 6.10 8.08 -5.46
N GLU A 75 5.91 7.01 -6.24
CA GLU A 75 5.16 7.02 -7.49
C GLU A 75 3.70 6.62 -7.25
N GLU A 76 2.77 7.40 -7.79
CA GLU A 76 1.34 7.12 -7.72
C GLU A 76 0.98 5.97 -8.67
N PHE A 77 0.11 5.06 -8.23
CA PHE A 77 -0.30 3.92 -9.04
C PHE A 77 -1.35 4.29 -10.08
N SER A 78 -1.42 3.51 -11.16
CA SER A 78 -2.58 3.53 -12.04
C SER A 78 -3.86 3.13 -11.30
N LEU A 79 -5.03 3.60 -11.74
CA LEU A 79 -6.31 3.30 -11.09
C LEU A 79 -6.56 1.78 -10.93
N LYS A 80 -6.14 0.99 -11.91
CA LYS A 80 -6.20 -0.47 -11.89
C LYS A 80 -5.38 -1.06 -10.74
N ASP A 81 -4.14 -0.58 -10.57
CA ASP A 81 -3.22 -1.10 -9.56
C ASP A 81 -3.56 -0.59 -8.16
N GLN A 82 -4.09 0.64 -8.04
CA GLN A 82 -4.71 1.13 -6.80
C GLN A 82 -5.85 0.19 -6.38
N THR A 83 -6.76 -0.13 -7.30
CA THR A 83 -7.89 -1.04 -7.03
C THR A 83 -7.41 -2.42 -6.59
N PHE A 84 -6.39 -2.97 -7.24
CA PHE A 84 -5.80 -4.26 -6.86
C PHE A 84 -5.25 -4.22 -5.43
N VAL A 85 -4.50 -3.17 -5.07
CA VAL A 85 -3.95 -3.01 -3.72
C VAL A 85 -5.07 -2.87 -2.69
N GLU A 86 -6.09 -2.05 -2.95
CA GLU A 86 -7.25 -1.90 -2.06
C GLU A 86 -7.99 -3.23 -1.81
N MET A 87 -8.04 -4.13 -2.80
CA MET A 87 -8.71 -5.43 -2.67
C MET A 87 -7.90 -6.48 -1.91
N TYR A 88 -6.58 -6.52 -2.12
CA TYR A 88 -5.75 -7.68 -1.74
C TYR A 88 -4.66 -7.37 -0.71
N ALA A 89 -4.33 -6.09 -0.50
CA ALA A 89 -3.44 -5.69 0.59
C ALA A 89 -4.21 -5.60 1.91
N SER A 90 -3.51 -5.74 3.01
CA SER A 90 -4.10 -5.55 4.34
C SER A 90 -4.20 -4.05 4.62
N PRO A 91 -5.37 -3.52 4.99
CA PRO A 91 -5.49 -2.13 5.39
C PRO A 91 -4.70 -1.88 6.68
N ALA A 92 -4.06 -0.74 6.78
CA ALA A 92 -3.56 -0.23 8.05
C ALA A 92 -4.77 0.15 8.90
N ASN A 93 -4.94 -0.47 10.06
CA ASN A 93 -6.10 -0.19 10.91
C ASN A 93 -5.78 1.00 11.84
N PRO A 94 -6.41 2.19 11.65
CA PRO A 94 -6.05 3.38 12.44
C PRO A 94 -6.58 3.33 13.88
N GLU A 95 -7.60 2.51 14.16
CA GLU A 95 -8.24 2.41 15.48
C GLU A 95 -7.66 1.29 16.36
N ASP A 96 -6.93 0.32 15.78
CA ASP A 96 -6.30 -0.77 16.53
C ASP A 96 -4.82 -0.47 16.80
N VAL A 97 -4.53 0.10 17.95
CA VAL A 97 -3.16 0.16 18.47
C VAL A 97 -2.66 -1.28 18.68
N ASN A 98 -1.65 -1.69 17.91
CA ASN A 98 -0.86 -2.92 18.08
C ASN A 98 -1.63 -4.25 17.90
N ILE A 99 -2.04 -4.54 16.67
CA ILE A 99 -2.18 -5.93 16.25
C ILE A 99 -1.08 -6.22 15.23
N LEU A 100 0.01 -6.81 15.71
CA LEU A 100 0.98 -7.44 14.83
C LEU A 100 0.24 -8.55 14.08
N ALA A 101 -0.13 -8.29 12.83
CA ALA A 101 -0.90 -9.20 12.01
C ALA A 101 0.01 -10.38 11.67
N THR A 102 -0.22 -11.48 12.38
CA THR A 102 0.51 -12.73 12.17
C THR A 102 -0.34 -13.61 11.28
N LYS A 103 0.23 -13.99 10.13
CA LYS A 103 -0.38 -14.94 9.22
C LYS A 103 0.46 -16.22 9.17
N TYR A 104 -0.16 -17.34 9.54
CA TYR A 104 0.42 -18.65 9.26
C TYR A 104 0.29 -18.94 7.77
N ILE A 105 1.41 -19.31 7.14
CA ILE A 105 1.49 -19.69 5.74
C ILE A 105 1.98 -21.13 5.61
N SER A 106 1.46 -21.85 4.62
CA SER A 106 2.02 -23.16 4.27
C SER A 106 1.84 -23.50 2.79
N GLY A 107 2.78 -24.28 2.26
CA GLY A 107 2.76 -24.65 0.85
C GLY A 107 3.73 -25.77 0.54
N SER A 108 3.48 -26.47 -0.57
CA SER A 108 4.33 -27.55 -1.06
C SER A 108 4.24 -27.60 -2.56
N LYS A 109 5.37 -27.88 -3.23
CA LYS A 109 5.39 -28.14 -4.67
C LYS A 109 6.37 -29.25 -4.99
N THR A 110 5.97 -30.10 -5.93
CA THR A 110 6.84 -31.11 -6.53
C THR A 110 7.08 -30.77 -7.98
N SER A 111 8.34 -30.73 -8.39
CA SER A 111 8.74 -30.56 -9.79
C SER A 111 10.00 -31.36 -10.07
N ASN A 112 10.04 -32.08 -11.20
CA ASN A 112 11.20 -32.87 -11.63
C ASN A 112 11.75 -33.86 -10.55
N GLY A 113 10.86 -34.40 -9.72
CA GLY A 113 11.19 -35.31 -8.63
C GLY A 113 11.90 -34.64 -7.44
N VAL A 114 11.82 -33.31 -7.33
CA VAL A 114 12.17 -32.54 -6.14
C VAL A 114 10.89 -32.04 -5.49
N THR A 115 10.74 -32.25 -4.18
CA THR A 115 9.62 -31.72 -3.40
C THR A 115 10.14 -30.78 -2.34
N VAL A 116 9.61 -29.56 -2.31
CA VAL A 116 9.91 -28.56 -1.28
C VAL A 116 8.63 -28.18 -0.57
N LYS A 117 8.70 -28.14 0.76
CA LYS A 117 7.64 -27.67 1.66
C LYS A 117 8.09 -26.44 2.40
N VAL A 118 7.15 -25.54 2.65
CA VAL A 118 7.34 -24.34 3.46
C VAL A 118 6.18 -24.20 4.44
N SER A 119 6.48 -23.83 5.69
CA SER A 119 5.45 -23.51 6.68
C SER A 119 5.98 -22.65 7.82
N GLY A 120 5.12 -21.81 8.39
CA GLY A 120 5.44 -20.96 9.53
C GLY A 120 4.68 -19.64 9.45
N ASN A 121 5.16 -18.61 10.15
CA ASN A 121 4.44 -17.34 10.20
C ASN A 121 5.19 -16.24 9.46
N ILE A 122 4.44 -15.45 8.69
CA ILE A 122 4.83 -14.10 8.30
C ILE A 122 4.08 -13.11 9.17
N LYS A 123 4.68 -11.95 9.37
CA LYS A 123 4.12 -10.90 10.21
C LYS A 123 4.38 -9.54 9.63
N ASP A 124 3.42 -8.66 9.76
CA ASP A 124 3.58 -7.23 9.65
C ASP A 124 3.00 -6.54 10.89
N ASP A 125 3.62 -5.43 11.22
CA ASP A 125 3.26 -4.56 12.31
C ASP A 125 3.23 -3.15 11.72
N ILE A 126 2.03 -2.78 11.30
CA ILE A 126 1.77 -1.47 10.70
C ILE A 126 1.26 -0.55 11.80
N GLN A 127 2.16 0.17 12.46
CA GLN A 127 1.84 1.12 13.53
C GLN A 127 1.54 2.52 12.98
N ASN A 128 0.87 3.32 13.81
CA ASN A 128 0.45 4.67 13.45
C ASN A 128 1.60 5.54 12.92
N LEU A 129 1.39 5.97 11.67
CA LEU A 129 2.00 7.04 10.90
C LEU A 129 3.45 6.89 10.45
N ILE A 130 4.38 6.33 11.23
CA ILE A 130 5.79 6.34 10.82
C ILE A 130 6.49 5.01 11.06
N ASN A 131 6.41 4.39 12.23
CA ASN A 131 7.30 3.25 12.54
C ASN A 131 6.65 1.91 12.22
N GLN A 132 7.14 1.26 11.17
CA GLN A 132 6.58 0.02 10.66
C GLN A 132 7.57 -1.13 10.78
N SER A 133 7.08 -2.36 10.80
CA SER A 133 7.94 -3.52 10.66
C SER A 133 7.26 -4.70 9.98
N PHE A 134 8.08 -5.59 9.42
CA PHE A 134 7.64 -6.87 8.91
C PHE A 134 8.66 -7.95 9.21
N GLY A 135 8.26 -9.21 9.14
CA GLY A 135 9.16 -10.30 9.40
C GLY A 135 8.57 -11.68 9.21
N ALA A 136 9.31 -12.66 9.71
CA ALA A 136 8.91 -14.04 9.77
C ALA A 136 9.24 -14.62 11.15
N SER A 137 8.46 -15.58 11.59
CA SER A 137 8.70 -16.34 12.83
C SER A 137 8.55 -17.83 12.54
N ASN A 138 9.64 -18.57 12.76
CA ASN A 138 9.71 -20.01 12.53
C ASN A 138 9.28 -20.43 11.11
N LEU A 139 9.56 -19.62 10.08
CA LEU A 139 9.25 -19.96 8.69
C LEU A 139 10.27 -20.97 8.17
N LYS A 140 9.87 -22.24 8.19
CA LYS A 140 10.71 -23.37 7.80
C LYS A 140 10.53 -23.66 6.33
N THR A 141 11.63 -23.94 5.64
CA THR A 141 11.61 -24.48 4.29
C THR A 141 12.44 -25.75 4.28
N SER A 142 11.89 -26.82 3.71
CA SER A 142 12.54 -28.13 3.71
C SER A 142 12.38 -28.83 2.37
N THR A 143 13.47 -29.43 1.89
CA THR A 143 13.42 -30.33 0.74
C THR A 143 13.07 -31.74 1.22
N THR A 144 11.84 -32.20 0.97
CA THR A 144 11.35 -33.49 1.46
C THR A 144 11.57 -34.64 0.48
N ALA A 145 11.86 -34.34 -0.79
CA ALA A 145 12.25 -35.33 -1.79
C ALA A 145 13.24 -34.74 -2.79
N GLY A 146 14.14 -35.56 -3.33
CA GLY A 146 15.06 -35.14 -4.39
C GLY A 146 16.19 -34.19 -3.95
N ALA A 147 16.56 -34.17 -2.66
CA ALA A 147 17.56 -33.24 -2.11
C ALA A 147 18.96 -33.31 -2.76
N SER A 148 19.33 -34.44 -3.36
CA SER A 148 20.56 -34.61 -4.13
C SER A 148 20.54 -33.88 -5.48
N LYS A 149 19.34 -33.56 -6.00
CA LYS A 149 19.15 -32.79 -7.24
C LYS A 149 19.11 -31.28 -6.99
N VAL A 150 18.84 -30.86 -5.75
CA VAL A 150 18.74 -29.45 -5.36
C VAL A 150 20.12 -28.82 -5.25
N THR A 151 20.29 -27.69 -5.94
CA THR A 151 21.51 -26.87 -5.89
C THR A 151 21.36 -25.75 -4.86
N SER A 152 20.22 -25.05 -4.84
CA SER A 152 19.91 -24.02 -3.84
C SER A 152 18.41 -23.89 -3.61
N VAL A 153 18.02 -23.54 -2.39
CA VAL A 153 16.69 -23.04 -2.08
C VAL A 153 16.86 -21.66 -1.43
N LYS A 154 16.12 -20.66 -1.92
CA LYS A 154 16.04 -19.32 -1.35
C LYS A 154 14.60 -19.10 -0.89
N THR A 155 14.42 -18.80 0.39
CA THR A 155 13.14 -18.40 0.97
C THR A 155 13.19 -16.90 1.20
N GLU A 156 12.25 -16.17 0.62
CA GLU A 156 12.18 -14.72 0.70
C GLU A 156 10.78 -14.29 1.11
N VAL A 157 10.71 -13.44 2.14
CA VAL A 157 9.49 -12.76 2.54
C VAL A 157 9.61 -11.32 2.08
N PHE A 158 8.72 -10.95 1.17
CA PHE A 158 8.59 -9.62 0.61
C PHE A 158 7.58 -8.82 1.40
N HIS A 159 7.80 -7.52 1.45
CA HIS A 159 6.90 -6.58 2.08
C HIS A 159 6.87 -5.27 1.31
N ASN A 160 5.68 -4.90 0.85
CA ASN A 160 5.40 -3.60 0.30
C ASN A 160 4.43 -2.85 1.19
N ALA A 161 4.65 -1.54 1.29
CA ALA A 161 3.73 -0.65 1.96
C ALA A 161 3.30 0.46 1.00
N TYR A 162 2.04 0.84 1.13
CA TYR A 162 1.35 1.76 0.25
C TYR A 162 0.74 2.88 1.06
N GLY A 163 0.87 4.11 0.58
CA GLY A 163 0.40 5.29 1.28
C GLY A 163 -0.10 6.35 0.32
N LEU A 164 -0.55 7.47 0.88
CA LEU A 164 -1.01 8.62 0.08
C LEU A 164 0.17 9.25 -0.65
N VAL A 165 0.03 9.39 -1.97
CA VAL A 165 1.02 9.98 -2.87
C VAL A 165 0.29 10.89 -3.86
N GLY A 166 0.92 11.99 -4.27
CA GLY A 166 0.36 12.89 -5.29
C GLY A 166 -0.85 13.69 -4.80
N SER A 167 -1.83 13.91 -5.69
CA SER A 167 -3.03 14.71 -5.43
C SER A 167 -4.14 13.97 -4.66
N GLY A 168 -3.81 12.86 -3.99
CA GLY A 168 -4.75 12.05 -3.21
C GLY A 168 -4.82 10.58 -3.60
N GLY A 169 -3.95 10.10 -4.50
CA GLY A 169 -3.88 8.69 -4.89
C GLY A 169 -3.08 7.83 -3.93
N VAL A 170 -3.10 6.51 -4.17
CA VAL A 170 -2.27 5.53 -3.45
C VAL A 170 -1.03 5.20 -4.28
N GLY A 171 0.13 5.19 -3.63
CA GLY A 171 1.42 4.83 -4.24
C GLY A 171 2.32 4.03 -3.31
N LYS A 172 3.44 3.54 -3.84
CA LYS A 172 4.42 2.75 -3.07
C LYS A 172 5.21 3.67 -2.15
N VAL A 173 5.19 3.42 -0.84
CA VAL A 173 5.95 4.20 0.16
C VAL A 173 7.10 3.41 0.77
N TYR A 174 7.06 2.08 0.67
CA TYR A 174 8.15 1.20 1.07
C TYR A 174 8.15 -0.09 0.26
N SER A 175 9.34 -0.63 0.01
CA SER A 175 9.55 -1.98 -0.53
C SER A 175 10.79 -2.59 0.11
N GLY A 176 10.71 -3.87 0.48
CA GLY A 176 11.87 -4.61 0.92
C GLY A 176 11.58 -6.08 1.16
N SER A 177 12.64 -6.84 1.43
CA SER A 177 12.54 -8.25 1.76
C SER A 177 13.45 -8.64 2.92
N ILE A 178 13.17 -9.81 3.48
CA ILE A 178 14.08 -10.61 4.30
C ILE A 178 14.21 -11.99 3.65
N SER A 179 15.41 -12.58 3.68
CA SER A 179 15.61 -13.88 3.04
C SER A 179 16.61 -14.76 3.77
N THR A 180 16.54 -16.05 3.48
CA THR A 180 17.51 -17.07 3.88
C THR A 180 17.70 -18.05 2.74
N SER A 181 18.85 -18.72 2.68
CA SER A 181 19.12 -19.74 1.67
C SER A 181 19.76 -20.99 2.29
N GLY A 182 19.53 -22.13 1.64
CA GLY A 182 19.98 -23.44 2.12
C GLY A 182 18.95 -24.53 1.79
N LYS A 183 19.36 -25.79 1.73
CA LYS A 183 18.45 -26.90 1.35
C LYS A 183 17.31 -27.11 2.35
N ASN A 184 17.59 -26.81 3.61
CA ASN A 184 16.63 -26.70 4.70
C ASN A 184 16.96 -25.44 5.48
N THR A 185 15.98 -24.58 5.74
CA THR A 185 16.20 -23.28 6.39
C THR A 185 15.09 -22.97 7.38
N THR A 186 15.37 -22.06 8.30
CA THR A 186 14.37 -21.42 9.14
C THR A 186 14.62 -19.92 9.09
N LEU A 187 13.65 -19.15 8.60
CA LEU A 187 13.69 -17.69 8.61
C LEU A 187 12.97 -17.19 9.87
N SER A 188 13.72 -16.51 10.72
CA SER A 188 13.22 -15.78 11.88
C SER A 188 13.93 -14.44 11.93
N ALA A 189 13.30 -13.43 11.33
CA ALA A 189 13.88 -12.11 11.19
C ALA A 189 12.78 -11.05 11.23
N THR A 190 13.15 -9.82 11.55
CA THR A 190 12.26 -8.66 11.55
C THR A 190 13.04 -7.48 11.01
N LYS A 191 12.44 -6.76 10.06
CA LYS A 191 13.00 -5.55 9.46
C LYS A 191 12.06 -4.39 9.75
N ARG A 192 12.64 -3.29 10.22
CA ARG A 192 11.94 -2.04 10.54
C ARG A 192 12.13 -1.03 9.44
N TYR A 193 11.13 -0.17 9.24
CA TYR A 193 11.20 0.94 8.30
C TYR A 193 10.30 2.09 8.77
N SER A 194 10.47 3.26 8.14
CA SER A 194 9.70 4.45 8.47
C SER A 194 8.86 4.93 7.27
N ALA A 195 7.53 4.89 7.36
CA ALA A 195 6.60 5.37 6.33
C ALA A 195 5.17 5.60 6.87
N VAL A 196 4.43 6.50 6.23
CA VAL A 196 2.97 6.65 6.40
C VAL A 196 2.28 5.63 5.52
N VAL A 197 1.63 4.64 6.13
CA VAL A 197 1.07 3.47 5.44
C VAL A 197 -0.45 3.45 5.59
N VAL A 198 -1.14 3.23 4.48
CA VAL A 198 -2.59 3.00 4.39
C VAL A 198 -2.87 1.54 4.08
N TYR A 199 -2.02 0.87 3.30
CA TYR A 199 -2.12 -0.57 3.01
C TYR A 199 -0.74 -1.22 3.03
N ALA A 200 -0.66 -2.51 3.36
CA ALA A 200 0.57 -3.28 3.26
C ALA A 200 0.31 -4.67 2.67
N SER A 201 1.27 -5.19 1.92
CA SER A 201 1.25 -6.57 1.44
C SER A 201 2.53 -7.28 1.86
N THR A 202 2.36 -8.41 2.54
CA THR A 202 3.44 -9.29 2.96
C THR A 202 3.20 -10.66 2.34
N TRP A 203 4.17 -11.17 1.57
CA TRP A 203 4.07 -12.49 0.95
C TRP A 203 5.40 -13.22 0.96
N CYS A 204 5.35 -14.54 0.74
CA CYS A 204 6.53 -15.39 0.72
C CYS A 204 6.66 -16.06 -0.65
N THR A 205 7.89 -16.09 -1.17
CA THR A 205 8.26 -16.87 -2.36
C THR A 205 9.46 -17.74 -2.02
N VAL A 206 9.38 -19.02 -2.34
CA VAL A 206 10.49 -19.97 -2.23
C VAL A 206 10.97 -20.33 -3.63
N THR A 207 12.19 -19.91 -3.98
CA THR A 207 12.82 -20.23 -5.26
C THR A 207 13.73 -21.43 -5.10
N VAL A 208 13.47 -22.48 -5.86
CA VAL A 208 14.20 -23.75 -5.83
C VAL A 208 14.95 -23.91 -7.15
N ASN A 209 16.29 -23.94 -7.07
CA ASN A 209 17.14 -24.32 -8.19
C ASN A 209 17.55 -25.78 -8.04
N HIS A 210 17.44 -26.53 -9.13
CA HIS A 210 17.84 -27.94 -9.19
C HIS A 210 18.44 -28.25 -10.56
N LYS A 211 19.04 -29.44 -10.72
CA LYS A 211 19.72 -29.85 -11.97
C LYS A 211 18.85 -29.81 -13.24
N GLY A 212 17.53 -29.76 -13.10
CA GLY A 212 16.57 -29.79 -14.22
C GLY A 212 15.81 -28.48 -14.42
N GLY A 213 16.19 -27.40 -13.74
CA GLY A 213 15.56 -26.09 -13.86
C GLY A 213 15.30 -25.40 -12.52
N THR A 214 14.37 -24.45 -12.56
CA THR A 214 13.96 -23.62 -11.43
C THR A 214 12.45 -23.68 -11.28
N PHE A 215 11.96 -23.73 -10.05
CA PHE A 215 10.54 -23.54 -9.76
C PHE A 215 10.34 -22.75 -8.47
N THR A 216 9.17 -22.14 -8.34
CA THR A 216 8.77 -21.38 -7.15
C THR A 216 7.64 -22.07 -6.39
N VAL A 217 7.65 -21.90 -5.07
CA VAL A 217 6.54 -22.23 -4.16
C VAL A 217 6.05 -20.94 -3.52
N ASN A 218 4.77 -20.63 -3.70
CA ASN A 218 4.09 -19.46 -3.12
C ASN A 218 3.09 -19.98 -2.09
N PRO A 219 3.46 -20.09 -0.81
CA PRO A 219 2.55 -20.58 0.23
C PRO A 219 1.42 -19.60 0.53
N ASN A 220 0.27 -20.15 0.90
CA ASN A 220 -0.94 -19.40 1.26
C ASN A 220 -1.04 -19.24 2.77
#